data_AF-M5CHM4-F1
#
_entry.id   AF-M5CHM4-F1
#
_cell.length_a   1.000
_cell.length_b   1.000
_cell.length_c   1.000
_cell.angle_alpha   90.00
_cell.angle_beta   90.00
_cell.angle_gamma   90.00
#
_symmetry.space_group_name_H-M   'P 1'
#
loop_
_entity.id
_entity.type
_entity.pdbx_description
1 polymer ?
#
loop_
_entity_poly.entity_id
_entity_poly.type
_entity_poly.pdbx_seq_one_letter_code
_entity_poly.pdbx_strand_id
1 'polypeptide(L)'
;MKVVTNVPGENSRSQAKAQDFALVAQMPAGTTCTGGPNGDACVVRCRNAARAGPFGGCTAVTNAQPAAKAKREVTVAEAEAALAEDLERRATGVNRKRYLRTRVAGAKAGEWI
;
A
#
# COMPACT_ATOMS: atom_id res chain seq x y z
N MET A 1 -4.25 5.33 -20.76
CA MET A 1 -4.69 3.97 -20.37
C MET A 1 -6.00 3.71 -21.08
N LYS A 2 -6.16 2.54 -21.72
CA LYS A 2 -7.36 2.22 -22.50
C LYS A 2 -8.11 1.09 -21.81
N VAL A 3 -9.40 1.26 -21.52
CA VAL A 3 -10.25 0.16 -21.06
C VAL A 3 -10.73 -0.61 -22.29
N VAL A 4 -10.45 -1.91 -22.33
CA VAL A 4 -10.79 -2.82 -23.44
C VAL A 4 -12.12 -3.51 -23.16
N THR A 5 -12.31 -3.97 -21.92
CA THR A 5 -13.53 -4.63 -21.46
C THR A 5 -13.99 -3.97 -20.18
N ASN A 6 -15.26 -3.57 -20.13
CA ASN A 6 -15.88 -2.92 -18.98
C ASN A 6 -17.19 -3.63 -18.59
N VAL A 7 -17.68 -3.33 -17.38
CA VAL A 7 -19.02 -3.74 -16.95
C VAL A 7 -20.06 -3.14 -17.92
N PRO A 8 -20.99 -3.94 -18.45
CA PRO A 8 -22.03 -3.44 -19.35
C PRO A 8 -22.97 -2.49 -18.60
N GLY A 9 -23.33 -1.38 -19.23
CA GLY A 9 -24.23 -0.39 -18.65
C GLY A 9 -23.95 1.01 -19.18
N GLU A 10 -24.78 1.96 -18.75
CA GLU A 10 -24.66 3.36 -19.15
C GLU A 10 -24.63 4.26 -17.91
N ASN A 11 -23.83 5.34 -17.95
CA ASN A 11 -23.69 6.27 -16.83
C ASN A 11 -23.35 5.58 -15.49
N SER A 12 -22.58 4.49 -15.55
CA SER A 12 -22.21 3.65 -14.40
C SER A 12 -23.37 2.91 -13.73
N ARG A 13 -24.45 2.66 -14.48
CA ARG A 13 -25.60 1.85 -14.05
C ARG A 13 -25.69 0.62 -14.94
N SER A 14 -25.45 -0.55 -14.35
CA SER A 14 -25.63 -1.83 -15.03
C SER A 14 -27.02 -2.40 -14.73
N GLN A 15 -27.68 -2.94 -15.75
CA GLN A 15 -28.90 -3.76 -15.62
C GLN A 15 -28.62 -5.25 -15.79
N ALA A 16 -27.34 -5.63 -15.93
CA ALA A 16 -26.96 -7.03 -16.02
C ALA A 16 -27.12 -7.73 -14.66
N LYS A 17 -27.19 -9.06 -14.68
CA LYS A 17 -27.19 -9.86 -13.45
C LYS A 17 -25.93 -9.54 -12.64
N ALA A 18 -26.08 -9.50 -11.32
CA ALA A 18 -24.96 -9.35 -10.40
C ALA A 18 -24.08 -10.60 -10.48
N GLN A 19 -22.90 -10.43 -11.08
CA GLN A 19 -21.90 -11.47 -11.28
C GLN A 19 -20.53 -10.79 -11.44
N ASP A 20 -19.48 -11.60 -11.46
CA ASP A 20 -18.15 -11.10 -11.74
C ASP A 20 -18.00 -10.77 -13.23
N PHE A 21 -17.65 -9.52 -13.53
CA PHE A 21 -17.34 -9.06 -14.87
C PHE A 21 -15.84 -8.90 -15.03
N ALA A 22 -15.27 -9.46 -16.11
CA ALA A 22 -13.88 -9.24 -16.45
C ALA A 22 -13.66 -7.76 -16.82
N LEU A 23 -12.78 -7.09 -16.07
CA LEU A 23 -12.30 -5.74 -16.37
C LEU A 23 -10.92 -5.83 -16.99
N VAL A 24 -10.81 -5.43 -18.26
CA VAL A 24 -9.53 -5.47 -18.98
C VAL A 24 -9.15 -4.04 -19.34
N ALA A 25 -7.99 -3.61 -18.87
CA ALA A 25 -7.42 -2.31 -19.20
C ALA A 25 -5.97 -2.48 -19.64
N GLN A 26 -5.61 -1.73 -20.69
CA GLN A 26 -4.27 -1.71 -21.24
C GLN A 26 -3.51 -0.51 -20.71
N MET A 27 -2.41 -0.80 -20.00
CA MET A 27 -1.45 0.21 -19.59
C MET A 27 -0.82 0.87 -20.83
N PRO A 28 -0.57 2.20 -20.79
CA PRO A 28 0.15 2.89 -21.85
C PRO A 28 1.54 2.27 -22.07
N ALA A 29 1.99 2.23 -23.33
CA ALA A 29 3.37 1.85 -23.64
C ALA A 29 4.35 2.80 -22.96
N GLY A 30 5.47 2.26 -22.46
CA GLY A 30 6.50 3.04 -21.77
C GLY A 30 6.13 3.50 -20.35
N THR A 31 5.05 2.96 -19.76
CA THR A 31 4.73 3.27 -18.36
C THR A 31 5.78 2.65 -17.42
N THR A 32 6.55 3.52 -16.76
CA THR A 32 7.52 3.12 -15.73
C THR A 32 6.88 3.24 -14.35
N CYS A 33 6.79 2.11 -13.65
CA CYS A 33 6.37 2.06 -12.26
C CYS A 33 7.58 2.27 -11.35
N THR A 34 7.41 3.03 -10.28
CA THR A 34 8.50 3.38 -9.33
C THR A 34 8.12 3.19 -7.87
N GLY A 35 6.91 2.69 -7.61
CA GLY A 35 6.40 2.48 -6.26
C GLY A 35 6.82 1.14 -5.67
N GLY A 36 6.51 0.96 -4.38
CA GLY A 36 6.76 -0.27 -3.65
C GLY A 36 8.24 -0.50 -3.29
N PRO A 37 8.54 -1.53 -2.47
CA PRO A 37 9.90 -1.80 -2.00
C PRO A 37 10.88 -2.18 -3.12
N ASN A 38 10.36 -2.75 -4.21
CA ASN A 38 11.16 -3.18 -5.36
C ASN A 38 11.26 -2.11 -6.46
N GLY A 39 10.57 -0.97 -6.30
CA GLY A 39 10.57 0.12 -7.28
C GLY A 39 9.88 -0.22 -8.61
N ASP A 40 8.96 -1.17 -8.63
CA ASP A 40 8.28 -1.69 -9.84
C ASP A 40 6.75 -1.66 -9.75
N ALA A 41 6.19 -1.08 -8.68
CA ALA A 41 4.75 -1.03 -8.46
C ALA A 41 4.12 0.29 -8.94
N CYS A 42 2.96 0.19 -9.57
CA CYS A 42 2.08 1.30 -9.91
C CYS A 42 0.77 1.19 -9.13
N VAL A 43 0.13 2.33 -8.86
CA VAL A 43 -1.24 2.36 -8.35
C VAL A 43 -2.18 2.70 -9.49
N VAL A 44 -3.08 1.77 -9.80
CA VAL A 44 -4.16 1.98 -10.77
C VAL A 44 -5.41 2.41 -10.02
N ARG A 45 -5.92 3.60 -10.34
CA ARG A 45 -7.20 4.07 -9.82
C ARG A 45 -8.32 3.73 -10.81
N CYS A 46 -9.21 2.83 -10.40
CA CYS A 46 -10.43 2.53 -11.13
C CYS A 46 -11.52 3.50 -10.69
N ARG A 47 -12.15 4.20 -11.64
CA ARG A 47 -13.26 5.12 -11.37
C ARG A 47 -14.37 4.88 -12.37
N ASN A 48 -15.61 5.00 -11.93
CA ASN A 48 -16.76 5.07 -12.80
C ASN A 48 -17.12 6.53 -13.14
N ALA A 49 -18.03 6.71 -14.09
CA ALA A 49 -18.54 8.02 -14.53
C ALA A 49 -19.87 8.40 -13.87
N ALA A 50 -20.16 7.92 -12.65
CA ALA A 50 -21.43 8.18 -11.99
C ALA A 50 -21.54 9.66 -11.59
N ARG A 51 -22.73 10.25 -11.79
CA ARG A 51 -22.98 11.67 -11.47
C ARG A 51 -22.87 11.99 -9.98
N ALA A 52 -23.25 11.06 -9.11
CA ALA A 52 -23.20 11.23 -7.65
C ALA A 52 -21.77 11.18 -7.08
N GLY A 53 -20.78 10.89 -7.92
CA GLY A 53 -19.38 10.82 -7.54
C GLY A 53 -18.68 9.69 -8.28
N PRO A 54 -17.41 9.88 -8.65
CA PRO A 54 -16.63 8.82 -9.28
C PRO A 54 -16.29 7.74 -8.25
N PHE A 55 -17.14 6.72 -8.17
CA PHE A 55 -16.96 5.56 -7.32
C PHE A 55 -15.87 4.65 -7.87
N GLY A 56 -15.20 3.95 -6.96
CA GLY A 56 -14.20 2.96 -7.30
C GLY A 56 -13.12 2.88 -6.23
N GLY A 57 -11.95 2.39 -6.62
CA GLY A 57 -10.86 2.09 -5.70
C GLY A 57 -9.51 2.19 -6.37
N CYS A 58 -8.46 1.94 -5.59
CA CYS A 58 -7.10 1.88 -6.07
C CYS A 58 -6.57 0.47 -5.86
N THR A 59 -5.86 -0.07 -6.85
CA THR A 59 -5.18 -1.36 -6.77
C THR A 59 -3.70 -1.18 -7.13
N ALA A 60 -2.82 -1.91 -6.45
CA ALA A 60 -1.41 -1.95 -6.79
C ALA A 60 -1.18 -3.02 -7.86
N VAL A 61 -0.42 -2.67 -8.89
CA VAL A 61 -0.01 -3.58 -9.98
C VAL A 61 1.49 -3.48 -10.18
N THR A 62 2.10 -4.55 -10.65
CA THR A 62 3.50 -4.57 -11.08
C THR A 62 3.58 -4.78 -12.58
N ASN A 63 4.67 -4.33 -13.20
CA ASN A 63 4.90 -4.60 -14.61
C ASN A 63 5.12 -6.11 -14.84
N ALA A 64 4.54 -6.66 -15.91
CA ALA A 64 4.66 -8.09 -16.24
C ALA A 64 6.11 -8.52 -16.54
N GLN A 65 6.93 -7.58 -17.01
CA GLN A 65 8.38 -7.68 -16.96
C GLN A 65 8.87 -6.93 -15.72
N PRO A 66 9.63 -7.57 -14.82
CA PRO A 66 10.30 -6.82 -13.76
C PRO A 66 11.14 -5.73 -14.42
N ALA A 67 11.00 -4.49 -13.97
CA ALA A 67 11.97 -3.45 -14.33
C ALA A 67 13.35 -4.06 -14.05
N ALA A 68 14.26 -4.02 -15.05
CA ALA A 68 15.61 -4.55 -14.92
C ALA A 68 16.14 -4.06 -13.58
N LYS A 69 16.31 -4.99 -12.63
CA LYS A 69 16.60 -4.63 -11.25
C LYS A 69 17.80 -3.70 -11.30
N ALA A 70 17.62 -2.44 -10.96
CA ALA A 70 18.66 -1.74 -10.25
C ALA A 70 18.76 -2.55 -8.95
N LYS A 71 19.59 -3.60 -8.98
CA LYS A 71 20.11 -4.17 -7.74
C LYS A 71 20.68 -2.94 -7.06
N ARG A 72 20.05 -2.47 -5.99
CA ARG A 72 20.75 -1.60 -5.07
C ARG A 72 21.89 -2.46 -4.58
N GLU A 73 23.05 -2.28 -5.18
CA GLU A 73 24.29 -2.87 -4.71
C GLU A 73 24.53 -2.21 -3.36
N VAL A 74 24.09 -2.92 -2.31
CA VAL A 74 24.46 -2.53 -0.96
C VAL A 74 25.95 -2.80 -0.89
N THR A 75 26.72 -1.72 -0.77
CA THR A 75 28.17 -1.84 -0.63
C THR A 75 28.48 -2.59 0.66
N VAL A 76 29.61 -3.31 0.70
CA VAL A 76 30.05 -4.02 1.91
C VAL A 76 30.11 -3.04 3.11
N ALA A 77 30.50 -1.79 2.86
CA ALA A 77 30.50 -0.73 3.86
C ALA A 77 29.10 -0.38 4.42
N GLU A 78 28.07 -0.29 3.58
CA GLU A 78 26.69 -0.08 4.06
C GLU A 78 26.17 -1.28 4.85
N ALA A 79 26.54 -2.51 4.44
CA ALA A 79 26.14 -3.72 5.15
C ALA A 79 26.83 -3.84 6.51
N GLU A 80 28.11 -3.49 6.59
CA GLU A 80 28.89 -3.43 7.84
C GLU A 80 28.37 -2.33 8.78
N ALA A 81 28.02 -1.16 8.26
CA ALA A 81 27.41 -0.09 9.06
C ALA A 81 26.04 -0.49 9.63
N ALA A 82 25.18 -1.13 8.82
CA ALA A 82 23.89 -1.63 9.28
C ALA A 82 24.03 -2.75 10.31
N LEU A 83 25.03 -3.62 10.17
CA LEU A 83 25.33 -4.67 11.14
C LEU A 83 25.87 -4.09 12.45
N ALA A 84 26.72 -3.06 12.38
CA ALA A 84 27.23 -2.35 13.55
C ALA A 84 26.10 -1.68 14.33
N GLU A 85 25.19 -0.98 13.64
CA GLU A 85 24.01 -0.37 14.28
C GLU A 85 23.08 -1.41 14.92
N ASP A 86 22.88 -2.56 14.27
CA ASP A 86 22.04 -3.63 14.82
C ASP A 86 22.71 -4.34 16.02
N LEU A 87 24.03 -4.50 15.99
CA LEU A 87 24.82 -5.00 17.12
C LEU A 87 24.78 -4.02 18.30
N GLU A 88 24.92 -2.72 18.06
CA GLU A 88 24.78 -1.69 19.09
C GLU A 88 23.36 -1.71 19.68
N ARG A 89 22.31 -1.79 18.85
CA ARG A 89 20.92 -1.86 19.32
C ARG A 89 20.64 -3.12 20.16
N ARG A 90 21.32 -4.24 19.86
CA ARG A 90 21.24 -5.49 20.64
C ARG A 90 22.09 -5.44 21.90
N ALA A 91 23.24 -4.76 21.86
CA ALA A 91 24.17 -4.61 22.97
C ALA A 91 23.68 -3.58 24.00
N THR A 92 22.95 -2.56 23.57
CA THR A 92 22.15 -1.72 24.46
C THR A 92 21.00 -2.57 25.00
N GLY A 93 21.25 -3.27 26.12
CA GLY A 93 20.23 -3.99 26.85
C GLY A 93 19.10 -3.02 27.18
N VAL A 94 18.02 -3.06 26.40
CA VAL A 94 16.81 -2.27 26.72
C VAL A 94 16.32 -2.82 28.04
N ASN A 95 16.59 -2.08 29.11
CA ASN A 95 15.95 -2.29 30.40
C ASN A 95 14.48 -1.92 30.21
N ARG A 96 13.71 -2.83 29.58
CA ARG A 96 12.26 -2.72 29.46
C ARG A 96 11.69 -2.93 30.85
N LYS A 97 11.82 -1.92 31.72
CA LYS A 97 10.89 -1.75 32.82
C LYS A 97 9.52 -1.74 32.16
N ARG A 98 8.79 -2.85 32.26
CA ARG A 98 7.36 -2.90 31.95
C ARG A 98 6.68 -1.92 32.89
N TYR A 99 6.69 -0.64 32.54
CA TYR A 99 5.74 0.30 33.09
C TYR A 99 4.40 -0.07 32.47
N LEU A 100 3.69 -0.99 33.12
CA LEU A 100 2.24 -0.95 33.08
C LEU A 100 1.86 0.41 33.68
N ARG A 101 1.74 1.43 32.83
CA ARG A 101 1.02 2.66 33.16
C ARG A 101 -0.46 2.29 33.24
N THR A 102 -0.85 1.59 34.29
CA THR A 102 -2.23 1.58 34.75
C THR A 102 -2.51 3.02 35.19
N ARG A 103 -3.06 3.80 34.26
CA ARG A 103 -3.77 5.04 34.58
C ARG A 103 -5.06 4.65 35.28
N VAL A 104 -4.97 4.22 36.53
CA VAL A 104 -6.07 4.35 37.48
C VAL A 104 -5.67 5.50 38.37
N ALA A 105 -6.09 6.68 37.91
CA ALA A 105 -5.99 7.92 38.65
C ALA A 105 -6.84 7.83 39.92
N GLY A 106 -6.29 8.35 41.02
CA GLY A 106 -7.03 9.04 42.07
C GLY A 106 -8.20 8.31 42.73
N ALA A 107 -8.00 7.94 44.00
CA ALA A 107 -9.11 7.96 44.95
C ALA A 107 -9.82 9.33 44.85
N LYS A 108 -11.10 9.31 44.47
CA LYS A 108 -12.04 10.45 44.42
C LYS A 108 -11.83 11.50 43.32
N ALA A 109 -12.11 11.14 42.07
CA ALA A 109 -12.58 12.12 41.09
C ALA A 109 -13.89 11.63 40.45
N GLY A 110 -14.98 12.22 40.94
CA GLY A 110 -16.38 12.26 40.51
C GLY A 110 -16.87 11.42 39.32
N GLU A 111 -17.98 10.75 39.59
CA GLU A 111 -19.03 10.34 38.64
C GLU A 111 -19.25 11.36 37.53
N TRP A 112 -19.31 10.87 36.30
CA TRP A 112 -20.28 11.32 35.31
C TRP A 112 -20.76 10.08 34.53
N ILE A 113 -22.09 9.97 34.46
CA ILE A 113 -22.90 8.92 33.81
C ILE A 113 -22.47 8.69 32.35
#